data_AF-A0A928GJF4-F1
#
_entry.id   AF-A0A928GJF4-F1
#
_cell.length_a   1.000
_cell.length_b   1.000
_cell.length_c   1.000
_cell.angle_alpha   90.00
_cell.angle_beta   90.00
_cell.angle_gamma   90.00
#
_symmetry.space_group_name_H-M   'P 1'
#
loop_
_entity.id
_entity.type
_entity.pdbx_description
1 polymer ?
#
loop_
_entity_poly.entity_id
_entity_poly.type
_entity_poly.pdbx_seq_one_letter_code
_entity_poly.pdbx_strand_id
1 'polypeptide(L)'
;MERNKKLMYVHGFASSGSSGTVMTLRRHLTGWRVVAPDLPVDPFEALELLRRVVNEEQPDIVVGTSMGGMYTQQLWGVPRIVVNPSFEMSRSLLFGKMGRNKYMSKRQDGATEFRIDKAVVERFKEMEKHQFEGITDEEKTLVVGLFGDKDPVVHFQPLMAQLYGEERCRWFAGEHRLNDTVVKKVLIPLIDELVGKDEGEQWY
;
A
#
# COMPACT_ATOMS: atom_id res chain seq x y z
N MET A 1 26.39 -10.45 10.33
CA MET A 1 25.18 -11.10 9.78
C MET A 1 24.35 -9.99 9.18
N GLU A 2 24.13 -10.02 7.87
CA GLU A 2 23.23 -9.06 7.21
C GLU A 2 21.85 -9.14 7.89
N ARG A 3 21.30 -8.00 8.30
CA ARG A 3 19.95 -7.93 8.82
C ARG A 3 19.02 -8.27 7.64
N ASN A 4 18.26 -9.36 7.76
CA ASN A 4 17.28 -9.71 6.72
C ASN A 4 16.17 -8.64 6.71
N LYS A 5 16.27 -7.69 5.78
CA LYS A 5 15.35 -6.55 5.69
C LYS A 5 13.95 -7.03 5.37
N LYS A 6 12.95 -6.30 5.86
CA LYS A 6 11.54 -6.67 5.72
C LYS A 6 10.75 -5.57 5.05
N LEU A 7 10.06 -5.95 3.98
CA LEU A 7 9.03 -5.12 3.36
C LEU A 7 7.67 -5.70 3.71
N MET A 8 6.78 -4.87 4.21
CA MET A 8 5.37 -5.19 4.29
C MET A 8 4.62 -4.59 3.10
N TYR A 9 3.87 -5.40 2.37
CA TYR A 9 3.07 -4.96 1.22
C TYR A 9 1.58 -5.02 1.53
N VAL A 10 0.88 -3.91 1.31
CA VAL A 10 -0.57 -3.77 1.51
C VAL A 10 -1.27 -3.64 0.16
N HIS A 11 -2.01 -4.68 -0.19
CA HIS A 11 -2.64 -4.79 -1.50
C HIS A 11 -3.90 -3.92 -1.65
N GLY A 12 -4.27 -3.62 -2.90
CA GLY A 12 -5.50 -2.89 -3.22
C GLY A 12 -6.78 -3.73 -3.08
N PHE A 13 -7.92 -3.10 -3.37
CA PHE A 13 -9.25 -3.72 -3.31
C PHE A 13 -9.34 -4.99 -4.18
N ALA A 14 -10.05 -6.00 -3.68
CA ALA A 14 -10.23 -7.32 -4.32
C ALA A 14 -8.92 -8.10 -4.60
N SER A 15 -7.77 -7.62 -4.15
CA SER A 15 -6.48 -8.30 -4.31
C SER A 15 -6.18 -9.20 -3.11
N SER A 16 -4.94 -9.70 -3.03
CA SER A 16 -4.45 -10.57 -1.96
C SER A 16 -2.93 -10.43 -1.78
N GLY A 17 -2.40 -11.05 -0.72
CA GLY A 17 -0.98 -11.27 -0.48
C GLY A 17 -0.28 -12.15 -1.53
N SER A 18 -1.02 -12.69 -2.50
CA SER A 18 -0.49 -13.42 -3.65
C SER A 18 -0.55 -12.63 -4.97
N SER A 19 -0.82 -11.33 -4.93
CA SER A 19 -0.96 -10.51 -6.14
C SER A 19 0.30 -10.50 -7.02
N GLY A 20 0.12 -10.18 -8.31
CA GLY A 20 1.23 -10.10 -9.26
C GLY A 20 2.36 -9.17 -8.79
N THR A 21 2.02 -8.02 -8.20
CA THR A 21 3.01 -7.08 -7.64
C THR A 21 3.80 -7.70 -6.49
N VAL A 22 3.15 -8.45 -5.60
CA VAL A 22 3.86 -9.16 -4.51
C VAL A 22 4.80 -10.22 -5.07
N MET A 23 4.39 -10.94 -6.13
CA MET A 23 5.26 -11.92 -6.79
C MET A 23 6.47 -11.24 -7.45
N THR A 24 6.26 -10.09 -8.09
CA THR A 24 7.33 -9.28 -8.70
C THR A 24 8.30 -8.78 -7.63
N LEU A 25 7.81 -8.25 -6.50
CA LEU A 25 8.66 -7.83 -5.39
C LEU A 25 9.49 -8.98 -4.84
N ARG A 26 8.88 -10.15 -4.57
CA ARG A 26 9.60 -11.35 -4.13
C ARG A 26 10.67 -11.83 -5.11
N ARG A 27 10.47 -11.57 -6.41
CA ARG A 27 11.43 -11.97 -7.46
C ARG A 27 12.61 -11.00 -7.58
N HIS A 28 12.38 -9.70 -7.38
CA HIS A 28 13.34 -8.66 -7.74
C HIS A 28 13.95 -7.91 -6.56
N LEU A 29 13.30 -7.91 -5.40
CA LEU A 29 13.84 -7.34 -4.17
C LEU A 29 14.61 -8.44 -3.41
N THR A 30 15.81 -8.75 -3.88
CA THR A 30 16.71 -9.78 -3.33
C THR A 30 17.23 -9.37 -1.95
N GLY A 31 17.39 -10.32 -1.03
CA GLY A 31 17.85 -10.02 0.35
C GLY A 31 16.76 -9.49 1.29
N TRP A 32 15.52 -9.36 0.81
CA TRP A 32 14.38 -8.92 1.62
C TRP A 32 13.34 -10.02 1.82
N ARG A 33 12.73 -10.05 3.01
CA ARG A 33 11.50 -10.79 3.27
C ARG A 33 10.28 -9.90 2.97
N VAL A 34 9.45 -10.34 2.02
CA VAL A 34 8.19 -9.66 1.66
C VAL A 34 7.00 -10.27 2.41
N VAL A 35 6.51 -9.56 3.42
CA VAL A 35 5.29 -9.88 4.18
C VAL A 35 4.09 -9.23 3.49
N ALA A 36 3.06 -10.01 3.15
CA ALA A 36 1.86 -9.47 2.50
C ALA A 36 0.64 -10.25 3.01
N PRO A 37 -0.06 -9.77 4.04
CA PRO A 37 -1.24 -10.43 4.56
C PRO A 37 -2.44 -10.27 3.61
N ASP A 38 -3.35 -11.23 3.64
CA ASP A 38 -4.66 -11.07 3.01
C ASP A 38 -5.55 -10.20 3.90
N LEU A 39 -6.11 -9.13 3.34
CA LEU A 39 -6.94 -8.21 4.11
C LEU A 39 -8.37 -8.73 4.27
N PRO A 40 -8.97 -8.57 5.46
CA PRO A 40 -10.42 -8.60 5.67
C PRO A 40 -11.15 -7.60 4.76
N VAL A 41 -12.44 -7.85 4.56
CA VAL A 41 -13.32 -6.93 3.81
C VAL A 41 -13.68 -5.71 4.64
N ASP A 42 -13.83 -5.91 5.95
CA ASP A 42 -14.09 -4.82 6.87
C ASP A 42 -12.86 -3.93 7.02
N PRO A 43 -13.00 -2.60 6.86
CA PRO A 43 -11.85 -1.70 6.92
C PRO A 43 -11.22 -1.59 8.31
N PHE A 44 -12.01 -1.66 9.39
CA PHE A 44 -11.47 -1.56 10.75
C PHE A 44 -10.68 -2.82 11.13
N GLU A 45 -11.23 -4.00 10.85
CA GLU A 45 -10.52 -5.28 11.01
C GLU A 45 -9.24 -5.32 10.16
N ALA A 46 -9.29 -4.78 8.93
CA ALA A 46 -8.12 -4.68 8.07
C ALA A 46 -7.03 -3.77 8.66
N LEU A 47 -7.38 -2.58 9.14
CA LEU A 47 -6.41 -1.67 9.76
C LEU A 47 -5.85 -2.23 11.08
N GLU A 48 -6.68 -2.88 11.89
CA GLU A 48 -6.25 -3.56 13.12
C GLU A 48 -5.25 -4.68 12.81
N LEU A 49 -5.57 -5.54 11.84
CA LEU A 49 -4.65 -6.57 11.34
C LEU A 49 -3.32 -5.97 10.90
N LEU A 50 -3.36 -4.90 10.11
CA LEU A 50 -2.16 -4.26 9.59
C LEU A 50 -1.28 -3.68 10.70
N ARG A 51 -1.86 -3.00 11.69
CA ARG A 51 -1.14 -2.49 12.86
C ARG A 51 -0.49 -3.62 13.66
N ARG A 52 -1.21 -4.73 13.87
CA ARG A 52 -0.67 -5.92 14.51
C ARG A 52 0.52 -6.49 13.73
N VAL A 53 0.40 -6.64 12.42
CA VAL A 53 1.49 -7.15 11.58
C VAL A 53 2.71 -6.23 11.61
N VAL A 54 2.52 -4.90 11.57
CA VAL A 54 3.63 -3.95 11.75
C VAL A 54 4.33 -4.16 13.10
N ASN A 55 3.56 -4.31 14.18
CA ASN A 55 4.12 -4.53 15.51
C ASN A 55 4.87 -5.87 15.65
N GLU A 56 4.33 -6.95 15.07
CA GLU A 56 4.91 -8.30 15.15
C GLU A 56 6.12 -8.47 14.21
N GLU A 57 6.01 -7.99 12.98
CA GLU A 57 7.05 -8.20 11.96
C GLU A 57 8.13 -7.11 11.99
N GLN A 58 7.84 -5.92 12.51
CA GLN A 58 8.75 -4.76 12.54
C GLN A 58 9.38 -4.51 11.15
N PRO A 59 8.56 -4.25 10.12
CA PRO A 59 9.07 -4.06 8.76
C PRO A 59 9.94 -2.80 8.69
N ASP A 60 10.99 -2.84 7.87
CA ASP A 60 11.82 -1.68 7.59
C ASP A 60 11.09 -0.65 6.73
N ILE A 61 10.13 -1.11 5.92
CA ILE A 61 9.25 -0.24 5.13
C ILE A 61 7.90 -0.91 4.85
N VAL A 62 6.86 -0.10 4.75
CA VAL A 62 5.53 -0.52 4.29
C VAL A 62 5.21 0.09 2.93
N VAL A 63 4.73 -0.72 1.98
CA VAL A 63 4.30 -0.25 0.66
C VAL A 63 2.83 -0.58 0.45
N GLY A 64 2.01 0.43 0.19
CA GLY A 64 0.57 0.27 -0.06
C GLY A 64 0.17 0.78 -1.44
N THR A 65 -0.62 0.01 -2.18
CA THR A 65 -1.14 0.43 -3.50
C THR A 65 -2.65 0.64 -3.49
N SER A 66 -3.16 1.68 -4.15
CA SER A 66 -4.61 1.92 -4.29
C SER A 66 -5.29 1.98 -2.91
N MET A 67 -6.34 1.18 -2.65
CA MET A 67 -6.93 1.01 -1.31
C MET A 67 -5.88 0.69 -0.22
N GLY A 68 -4.85 -0.08 -0.54
CA GLY A 68 -3.78 -0.40 0.39
C GLY A 68 -2.97 0.84 0.83
N GLY A 69 -2.90 1.87 -0.02
CA GLY A 69 -2.30 3.16 0.31
C GLY A 69 -3.10 3.93 1.38
N MET A 70 -4.43 3.80 1.38
CA MET A 70 -5.31 4.37 2.41
C MET A 70 -4.98 3.84 3.80
N TYR A 71 -4.79 2.53 3.93
CA TYR A 71 -4.38 1.93 5.19
C TYR A 71 -2.93 2.24 5.51
N THR A 72 -2.04 2.15 4.52
CA THR A 72 -0.60 2.31 4.71
C THR A 72 -0.24 3.68 5.27
N GLN A 73 -0.89 4.77 4.82
CA GLN A 73 -0.63 6.10 5.38
C GLN A 73 -1.01 6.23 6.87
N GLN A 74 -1.91 5.37 7.38
CA GLN A 74 -2.35 5.32 8.79
C GLN A 74 -1.43 4.46 9.68
N LEU A 75 -0.38 3.83 9.12
CA LEU A 75 0.56 2.98 9.85
C LEU A 75 1.77 3.82 10.32
N TRP A 76 1.57 4.56 11.40
CA TRP A 76 2.55 5.49 11.96
C TRP A 76 3.82 4.84 12.51
N GLY A 77 4.89 5.62 12.64
CA GLY A 77 6.17 5.20 13.21
C GLY A 77 7.02 4.27 12.33
N VAL A 78 6.59 3.98 11.10
CA VAL A 78 7.34 3.17 10.13
C VAL A 78 7.43 3.89 8.78
N PRO A 79 8.60 3.86 8.11
CA PRO A 79 8.73 4.37 6.75
C PRO A 79 7.71 3.72 5.81
N ARG A 80 7.12 4.53 4.92
CA ARG A 80 6.03 4.07 4.07
C ARG A 80 5.97 4.76 2.71
N ILE A 81 5.65 3.96 1.70
CA ILE A 81 5.36 4.42 0.34
C ILE A 81 3.90 4.13 0.04
N VAL A 82 3.15 5.17 -0.34
CA VAL A 82 1.78 5.02 -0.83
C VAL A 82 1.74 5.27 -2.33
N VAL A 83 1.43 4.22 -3.08
CA VAL A 83 1.46 4.25 -4.54
C VAL A 83 0.04 4.37 -5.07
N ASN A 84 -0.22 5.43 -5.83
CA ASN A 84 -1.55 5.73 -6.38
C ASN A 84 -2.68 5.48 -5.34
N PRO A 85 -2.60 6.10 -4.14
CA PRO A 85 -3.52 5.78 -3.05
C PRO A 85 -4.96 6.13 -3.42
N SER A 86 -5.92 5.37 -2.88
CA SER A 86 -7.35 5.68 -2.99
C SER A 86 -7.89 5.99 -1.60
N PHE A 87 -8.13 7.28 -1.30
CA PHE A 87 -8.57 7.74 0.03
C PHE A 87 -10.09 7.86 0.19
N GLU A 88 -10.87 7.57 -0.86
CA GLU A 88 -12.35 7.66 -0.87
C GLU A 88 -12.97 6.33 -1.34
N MET A 89 -12.61 5.24 -0.67
CA MET A 89 -13.09 3.90 -1.01
C MET A 89 -14.61 3.77 -0.89
N SER A 90 -15.24 4.40 0.11
CA SER A 90 -16.69 4.37 0.34
C SER A 90 -17.45 4.79 -0.92
N ARG A 91 -16.97 5.83 -1.61
CA ARG A 91 -17.53 6.32 -2.87
C ARG A 91 -17.33 5.30 -3.99
N SER A 92 -16.11 4.80 -4.19
CA SER A 92 -15.81 3.80 -5.23
C SER A 92 -16.61 2.51 -5.05
N LEU A 93 -16.90 2.10 -3.81
CA LEU A 93 -17.67 0.88 -3.53
C LEU A 93 -19.12 0.99 -3.99
N LEU A 94 -19.74 2.17 -3.83
CA LEU A 94 -21.10 2.44 -4.28
C LEU A 94 -21.24 2.33 -5.81
N PHE A 95 -20.18 2.64 -6.56
CA PHE A 95 -20.16 2.56 -8.03
C PHE A 95 -19.73 1.17 -8.52
N GLY A 96 -20.65 0.21 -8.39
CA GLY A 96 -20.54 -1.10 -9.06
C GLY A 96 -19.72 -2.15 -8.31
N LYS A 97 -19.41 -1.95 -7.02
CA LYS A 97 -18.80 -2.97 -6.15
C LYS A 97 -19.74 -3.47 -5.06
N MET A 98 -21.00 -3.02 -5.02
CA MET A 98 -21.99 -3.55 -4.08
C MET A 98 -22.34 -5.01 -4.40
N GLY A 99 -22.63 -5.79 -3.35
CA GLY A 99 -22.98 -7.21 -3.48
C GLY A 99 -21.76 -8.11 -3.61
N ARG A 100 -21.90 -9.21 -4.35
CA ARG A 100 -20.87 -10.26 -4.48
C ARG A 100 -19.79 -9.82 -5.47
N ASN A 101 -18.54 -9.90 -5.04
CA ASN A 101 -17.35 -9.58 -5.83
C ASN A 101 -16.40 -10.77 -5.82
N LYS A 102 -15.53 -10.85 -6.83
CA LYS A 102 -14.47 -11.86 -6.92
C LYS A 102 -13.14 -11.27 -6.49
N TYR A 103 -12.34 -12.05 -5.76
CA TYR A 103 -10.93 -11.76 -5.59
C TYR A 103 -10.21 -11.95 -6.93
N MET A 104 -9.27 -11.06 -7.23
CA MET A 104 -8.48 -11.04 -8.46
C MET A 104 -7.20 -11.89 -8.37
N SER A 105 -6.92 -12.43 -7.18
CA SER A 105 -5.76 -13.28 -6.90
C SER A 105 -6.11 -14.28 -5.79
N LYS A 106 -5.30 -15.33 -5.66
CA LYS A 106 -5.58 -16.45 -4.76
C LYS A 106 -5.34 -16.03 -3.31
N ARG A 107 -6.35 -16.21 -2.46
CA ARG A 107 -6.19 -16.02 -1.02
C ARG A 107 -5.62 -17.23 -0.32
N GLN A 108 -4.96 -17.00 0.80
CA GLN A 108 -4.42 -17.99 1.71
C GLN A 108 -5.53 -18.85 2.33
N ASP A 109 -6.67 -18.24 2.68
CA ASP A 109 -7.86 -18.92 3.19
C ASP A 109 -8.66 -19.68 2.10
N GLY A 110 -8.25 -19.57 0.83
CA GLY A 110 -8.92 -20.19 -0.31
C GLY A 110 -10.20 -19.50 -0.76
N ALA A 111 -10.62 -18.40 -0.13
CA ALA A 111 -11.80 -17.66 -0.55
C ALA A 111 -11.60 -17.05 -1.94
N THR A 112 -12.59 -17.23 -2.81
CA THR A 112 -12.58 -16.73 -4.19
C THR A 112 -13.43 -15.49 -4.36
N GLU A 113 -14.32 -15.22 -3.40
CA GLU A 113 -15.33 -14.17 -3.46
C GLU A 113 -15.59 -13.57 -2.08
N PHE A 114 -16.16 -12.37 -2.09
CA PHE A 114 -16.55 -11.63 -0.90
C PHE A 114 -17.78 -10.76 -1.19
N ARG A 115 -18.39 -10.21 -0.14
CA ARG A 115 -19.58 -9.36 -0.26
C ARG A 115 -19.32 -7.98 0.32
N ILE A 116 -19.73 -6.96 -0.43
CA ILE A 116 -19.83 -5.59 0.04
C ILE A 116 -21.30 -5.28 0.27
N ASP A 117 -21.62 -4.85 1.48
CA ASP A 117 -22.94 -4.38 1.85
C ASP A 117 -22.87 -2.93 2.35
N LYS A 118 -24.03 -2.38 2.71
CA LYS A 118 -24.12 -1.00 3.21
C LYS A 118 -23.32 -0.80 4.50
N ALA A 119 -23.24 -1.82 5.36
CA ALA A 119 -22.50 -1.71 6.61
C ALA A 119 -20.99 -1.61 6.36
N VAL A 120 -20.46 -2.36 5.39
CA VAL A 120 -19.05 -2.19 4.95
C VAL A 120 -18.82 -0.77 4.42
N VAL A 121 -19.71 -0.25 3.57
CA VAL A 121 -19.58 1.12 3.02
C VAL A 121 -19.61 2.18 4.11
N GLU A 122 -20.54 2.09 5.07
CA GLU A 122 -20.60 3.06 6.19
C GLU A 122 -19.35 2.98 7.07
N ARG A 123 -18.77 1.80 7.27
CA ARG A 123 -17.50 1.64 8.00
C ARG A 123 -16.32 2.26 7.26
N PHE A 124 -16.25 2.15 5.93
CA PHE A 124 -15.26 2.88 5.13
C PHE A 124 -15.46 4.40 5.27
N LYS A 125 -16.70 4.87 5.15
CA LYS A 125 -17.03 6.29 5.28
C LYS A 125 -16.66 6.85 6.65
N GLU A 126 -16.84 6.05 7.70
CA GLU A 126 -16.44 6.44 9.05
C GLU A 126 -14.92 6.52 9.18
N MET A 127 -14.17 5.50 8.73
CA MET A 127 -12.71 5.53 8.70
C MET A 127 -12.17 6.74 7.92
N GLU A 128 -12.78 7.04 6.77
CA GLU A 128 -12.30 8.09 5.87
C GLU A 128 -12.36 9.49 6.49
N LYS A 129 -13.25 9.73 7.45
CA LYS A 129 -13.32 11.00 8.20
C LYS A 129 -12.10 11.22 9.09
N HIS A 130 -11.56 10.13 9.64
CA HIS A 130 -10.52 10.16 10.67
C HIS A 130 -9.14 9.74 10.15
N GLN A 131 -9.05 9.25 8.91
CA GLN A 131 -7.82 8.64 8.37
C GLN A 131 -6.60 9.57 8.36
N PHE A 132 -6.77 10.88 8.43
CA PHE A 132 -5.69 11.88 8.43
C PHE A 132 -5.55 12.61 9.78
N GLU A 133 -6.30 12.24 10.80
CA GLU A 133 -6.17 12.83 12.13
C GLU A 133 -4.85 12.42 12.77
N GLY A 134 -4.16 13.34 13.44
CA GLY A 134 -2.94 13.04 14.18
C GLY A 134 -1.66 12.96 13.34
N ILE A 135 -1.64 13.46 12.10
CA ILE A 135 -0.39 13.62 11.33
C ILE A 135 0.52 14.63 12.04
N THR A 136 1.64 14.16 12.59
CA THR A 136 2.69 15.00 13.17
C THR A 136 3.75 15.35 12.13
N ASP A 137 4.63 16.30 12.44
CA ASP A 137 5.73 16.65 11.54
C ASP A 137 6.72 15.49 11.37
N GLU A 138 6.94 14.68 12.41
CA GLU A 138 7.73 13.45 12.32
C GLU A 138 7.10 12.46 11.33
N GLU A 139 5.78 12.25 11.41
CA GLU A 139 5.07 11.33 10.51
C GLU A 139 5.11 11.79 9.05
N LYS A 140 5.10 13.11 8.79
CA LYS A 140 5.30 13.65 7.44
C LYS A 140 6.66 13.24 6.88
N THR A 141 7.67 13.04 7.73
CA THR A 141 8.99 12.62 7.25
C THR A 141 9.09 11.17 6.82
N LEU A 142 8.15 10.34 7.28
CA LEU A 142 8.17 8.88 7.08
C LEU A 142 7.35 8.42 5.88
N VAL A 143 6.62 9.31 5.20
CA VAL A 143 5.75 8.94 4.08
C VAL A 143 6.19 9.56 2.76
N VAL A 144 6.16 8.74 1.70
CA VAL A 144 6.33 9.19 0.32
C VAL A 144 5.11 8.75 -0.49
N GLY A 145 4.51 9.70 -1.21
CA GLY A 145 3.49 9.41 -2.22
C GLY A 145 4.15 9.16 -3.57
N LEU A 146 3.84 8.05 -4.24
CA LEU A 146 4.34 7.69 -5.55
C LEU A 146 3.19 7.61 -6.57
N PHE A 147 3.21 8.48 -7.58
CA PHE A 147 2.08 8.72 -8.47
C PHE A 147 2.42 8.43 -9.93
N GLY A 148 1.53 7.68 -10.61
CA GLY A 148 1.62 7.46 -12.04
C GLY A 148 1.14 8.68 -12.81
N ASP A 149 1.93 9.16 -13.76
CA ASP A 149 1.59 10.33 -14.61
C ASP A 149 0.38 10.11 -15.53
N LYS A 150 -0.07 8.85 -15.68
CA LYS A 150 -1.19 8.42 -16.53
C LYS A 150 -2.20 7.57 -15.76
N ASP A 151 -2.31 7.70 -14.43
CA ASP A 151 -3.33 6.98 -13.65
C ASP A 151 -4.74 7.47 -14.05
N PRO A 152 -5.62 6.62 -14.62
CA PRO A 152 -6.97 7.03 -15.01
C PRO A 152 -8.02 6.81 -13.91
N VAL A 153 -7.61 6.34 -12.72
CA VAL A 153 -8.51 5.82 -11.68
C VAL A 153 -8.59 6.76 -10.48
N VAL A 154 -7.44 7.23 -9.97
CA VAL A 154 -7.37 8.05 -8.76
C VAL A 154 -6.38 9.20 -8.91
N HIS A 155 -6.70 10.35 -8.31
CA HIS A 155 -5.91 11.58 -8.43
C HIS A 155 -5.76 12.29 -7.07
N PHE A 156 -5.18 11.60 -6.09
CA PHE A 156 -5.01 12.10 -4.73
C PHE A 156 -3.65 12.79 -4.45
N GLN A 157 -2.84 13.04 -5.48
CA GLN A 157 -1.58 13.77 -5.30
C GLN A 157 -1.78 15.16 -4.69
N PRO A 158 -2.76 15.99 -5.12
CA PRO A 158 -2.95 17.31 -4.53
C PRO A 158 -3.27 17.25 -3.02
N LEU A 159 -4.10 16.27 -2.61
CA LEU A 159 -4.40 16.05 -1.20
C LEU A 159 -3.16 15.58 -0.42
N MET A 160 -2.37 14.68 -1.01
CA MET A 160 -1.13 14.21 -0.41
C MET A 160 -0.14 15.37 -0.19
N ALA A 161 0.04 16.23 -1.19
CA ALA A 161 0.92 17.39 -1.11
C ALA A 161 0.43 18.39 -0.05
N GLN A 162 -0.88 18.62 0.05
CA GLN A 162 -1.46 19.48 1.08
C GLN A 162 -1.19 18.97 2.50
N LEU A 163 -1.28 17.65 2.72
CA LEU A 163 -1.13 17.04 4.05
C LEU A 163 0.34 16.83 4.44
N TYR A 164 1.16 16.41 3.49
CA TYR A 164 2.50 15.87 3.73
C TYR A 164 3.64 16.67 3.10
N GLY A 165 3.34 17.63 2.20
CA GLY A 165 4.33 18.41 1.47
C GLY A 165 4.53 17.94 0.03
N GLU A 166 4.74 18.89 -0.89
CA GLU A 166 4.99 18.61 -2.31
C GLU A 166 6.27 17.79 -2.49
N GLU A 167 7.27 18.02 -1.64
CA GLU A 167 8.54 17.29 -1.62
C GLU A 167 8.41 15.82 -1.21
N ARG A 168 7.25 15.41 -0.70
CA ARG A 168 6.91 14.00 -0.41
C ARG A 168 6.22 13.31 -1.57
N CYS A 169 5.87 14.03 -2.63
CA CYS A 169 5.28 13.47 -3.83
C CYS A 169 6.37 13.14 -4.86
N ARG A 170 6.30 11.94 -5.43
CA ARG A 170 7.17 11.43 -6.50
C ARG A 170 6.31 10.96 -7.65
N TRP A 171 6.83 11.10 -8.86
CA TRP A 171 6.13 10.71 -10.08
C TRP A 171 6.86 9.59 -10.80
N PHE A 172 6.11 8.75 -11.50
CA PHE A 172 6.65 7.78 -12.44
C PHE A 172 5.83 7.75 -13.73
N ALA A 173 6.49 7.39 -14.82
CA ALA A 173 5.83 7.17 -16.10
C ALA A 173 5.02 5.86 -16.04
N GLY A 174 3.69 5.96 -15.97
CA GLY A 174 2.84 4.79 -15.84
C GLY A 174 1.42 5.06 -15.35
N GLU A 175 0.63 3.99 -15.31
CA GLU A 175 -0.80 4.03 -14.97
C GLU A 175 -1.04 3.67 -13.49
N HIS A 176 -2.29 3.35 -13.16
CA HIS A 176 -2.72 2.97 -11.80
C HIS A 176 -1.98 1.76 -11.22
N ARG A 177 -1.76 0.73 -12.03
CA ARG A 177 -1.20 -0.55 -11.58
C ARG A 177 0.31 -0.59 -11.78
N LEU A 178 1.00 -1.08 -10.75
CA LEU A 178 2.43 -1.36 -10.82
C LEU A 178 2.69 -2.60 -11.70
N ASN A 179 3.28 -2.36 -12.88
CA ASN A 179 3.83 -3.42 -13.72
C ASN A 179 5.28 -3.75 -13.32
N ASP A 180 5.83 -4.81 -13.91
CA ASP A 180 7.19 -5.30 -13.63
C ASP A 180 8.27 -4.22 -13.82
N THR A 181 8.16 -3.41 -14.88
CA THR A 181 9.10 -2.32 -15.16
C THR A 181 9.08 -1.25 -14.09
N VAL A 182 7.89 -0.81 -13.65
CA VAL A 182 7.78 0.22 -12.60
C VAL A 182 8.29 -0.34 -11.27
N VAL A 183 7.97 -1.58 -10.92
CA VAL A 183 8.48 -2.18 -9.68
C VAL A 183 10.02 -2.19 -9.69
N LYS A 184 10.64 -2.66 -10.77
CA LYS A 184 12.11 -2.76 -10.87
C LYS A 184 12.82 -1.43 -10.93
N LYS A 185 12.33 -0.51 -11.76
CA LYS A 185 13.06 0.71 -12.11
C LYS A 185 12.70 1.91 -11.26
N VAL A 186 11.62 1.82 -10.47
CA VAL A 186 11.10 2.94 -9.68
C VAL A 186 10.91 2.53 -8.23
N LEU A 187 10.06 1.53 -7.97
CA LEU A 187 9.68 1.21 -6.59
C LEU A 187 10.85 0.64 -5.78
N ILE A 188 11.60 -0.32 -6.33
CA ILE A 188 12.76 -0.92 -5.64
C ILE A 188 13.85 0.13 -5.36
N PRO A 189 14.28 0.96 -6.34
CA PRO A 189 15.22 2.04 -6.06
C PRO A 189 14.74 3.02 -4.98
N LEU A 190 13.45 3.33 -4.93
CA LEU A 190 12.88 4.19 -3.87
C LEU A 190 12.88 3.50 -2.50
N ILE A 191 12.62 2.19 -2.43
CA ILE A 191 12.74 1.41 -1.19
C ILE A 191 14.18 1.47 -0.68
N ASP A 192 15.17 1.27 -1.56
CA ASP A 192 16.59 1.32 -1.21
C ASP A 192 17.04 2.72 -0.78
N GLU A 193 16.50 3.78 -1.39
CA GLU A 193 16.74 5.17 -0.98
C GLU A 193 16.26 5.42 0.45
N LEU A 194 15.06 4.97 0.79
CA LEU A 194 14.43 5.25 2.08
C LEU A 194 14.96 4.41 3.24
N VAL A 195 15.38 3.16 2.97
CA VAL A 195 15.89 2.24 4.01
C VAL A 195 17.42 2.17 4.02
N GLY A 196 18.08 2.67 2.97
CA GLY A 196 19.50 2.49 2.72
C GLY A 196 19.78 1.17 2.00
N LYS A 197 20.77 1.18 1.09
CA LYS A 197 21.25 -0.03 0.42
C LYS A 197 21.94 -0.95 1.41
N ASP A 198 21.84 -2.26 1.20
CA ASP A 198 22.80 -3.18 1.81
C ASP A 198 24.16 -2.92 1.15
N GLU A 199 25.23 -2.79 1.94
CA GLU A 199 26.59 -2.46 1.47
C GLU A 199 27.23 -3.60 0.62
N GLY A 200 26.45 -4.54 0.08
CA GLY A 200 26.93 -5.77 -0.57
C GLY A 200 26.80 -5.84 -2.10
N GLU A 201 25.99 -5.00 -2.76
CA GLU A 201 25.84 -5.08 -4.23
C GLU A 201 26.68 -4.03 -4.96
N GLN A 202 27.97 -4.34 -5.11
CA GLN A 202 28.76 -3.82 -6.24
C GLN A 202 28.30 -4.55 -7.50
N TRP A 203 27.53 -3.87 -8.36
CA TRP A 203 27.32 -4.31 -9.73
C TRP A 203 28.63 -4.10 -10.50
N TYR A 204 29.34 -5.19 -10.81
CA TYR A 204 30.40 -5.24 -11.82
C TYR A 204 29.79 -5.47 -13.21
#